data_AF-A0A1X4XY51-F1
#
_entry.id   AF-A0A1X4XY51-F1
#
_cell.length_a   1.000
_cell.length_b   1.000
_cell.length_c   1.000
_cell.angle_alpha   90.00
_cell.angle_beta   90.00
_cell.angle_gamma   90.00
#
_symmetry.space_group_name_H-M   'P 1'
#
loop_
_entity.id
_entity.type
_entity.pdbx_description
1 polymer ?
#
loop_
_entity_poly.entity_id
_entity_poly.type
_entity_poly.pdbx_seq_one_letter_code
_entity_poly.pdbx_strand_id
1 'polypeptide(L)'
;MVYSYRHFENILLILIKQNYEFYSQGQDNINDFQYLTNKQTLRNALLDYKAKNPKDSDYLNEKYKDSELWQSLKAVSKSIKQHNFVYIIDRVKSNYKTYFTNMQMWHENPSLFTGMPKPPRPKKLSKLTNYSVDIDRYTSLSFAKLENKNLIGINLSNKMFYINCSSTQVKKLTDLNKLYSAKIIYDSGLLYLNISYIKKKTDFIPLTVKESGIDIGVDNLAAVFVNDKTTPSLIIDGKPFKHYNAKFNRILSKLNESKSQEVLEWGTSKTNTKYPLKYTQRGKDINKFISFLYFKRNKYFYDQFHKISKRIVEFLHLNNVTDLCLSKNLAELKNNGECKLSKSVKQGFIQIPFIKLLKNIEYKAQEVGINVYWIDEAYSSKSSCISDDIISIQLNKPKSTNAFNGKRVERGLFLDTVISKIFNADINGAVNHIKIAAAKSFEWLKNSLFKLCNPIKIKSDYEFCKFLKNMQNSVSGKSVLWANQSTEASGST
;
A
#
# COMPACT_ATOMS: atom_id res chain seq x y z
N MET A 1 15.10 20.44 10.06
CA MET A 1 13.76 20.31 10.68
C MET A 1 13.27 18.86 10.72
N VAL A 2 12.96 18.20 9.61
CA VAL A 2 12.46 16.80 9.65
C VAL A 2 13.44 15.83 10.34
N TYR A 3 14.76 16.02 10.13
CA TYR A 3 15.78 15.26 10.85
C TYR A 3 15.74 15.44 12.37
N SER A 4 15.38 16.62 12.87
CA SER A 4 15.25 16.90 14.31
C SER A 4 14.10 16.11 14.92
N TYR A 5 12.96 16.01 14.22
CA TYR A 5 11.85 15.13 14.62
C TYR A 5 12.26 13.66 14.65
N ARG A 6 13.01 13.18 13.64
CA ARG A 6 13.53 11.81 13.66
C ARG A 6 14.54 11.58 14.77
N HIS A 7 15.36 12.57 15.09
CA HIS A 7 16.33 12.51 16.17
C HIS A 7 15.63 12.41 17.52
N PHE A 8 14.62 13.24 17.77
CA PHE A 8 13.72 13.13 18.93
C PHE A 8 13.12 11.72 19.04
N GLU A 9 12.56 11.19 17.94
CA GLU A 9 12.01 9.82 17.92
C GLU A 9 13.07 8.77 18.27
N ASN A 10 14.26 8.86 17.68
CA ASN A 10 15.34 7.92 17.95
C ASN A 10 15.79 7.94 19.41
N ILE A 11 15.94 9.13 20.01
CA ILE A 11 16.34 9.25 21.42
C ILE A 11 15.26 8.62 22.30
N LEU A 12 13.98 8.92 22.06
CA LEU A 12 12.88 8.36 22.83
C LEU A 12 12.80 6.83 22.72
N LEU A 13 13.03 6.28 21.52
CA LEU A 13 13.14 4.82 21.31
C LEU A 13 14.29 4.21 22.13
N ILE A 14 15.45 4.85 22.15
CA ILE A 14 16.61 4.33 22.90
C ILE A 14 16.34 4.39 24.41
N LEU A 15 15.80 5.51 24.90
CA LEU A 15 15.51 5.71 26.32
C LEU A 15 14.51 4.68 26.85
N ILE A 16 13.40 4.44 26.13
CA ILE A 16 12.40 3.43 26.50
C ILE A 16 13.01 2.03 26.49
N LYS A 17 13.86 1.71 25.48
CA LYS A 17 14.55 0.43 25.41
C LYS A 17 15.45 0.21 26.64
N GLN A 18 16.25 1.21 27.01
CA GLN A 18 17.15 1.13 28.16
C GLN A 18 16.37 0.95 29.48
N ASN A 19 15.33 1.75 29.71
CA ASN A 19 14.49 1.58 30.91
C ASN A 19 13.84 0.18 30.95
N TYR A 20 13.28 -0.30 29.83
CA TYR A 20 12.70 -1.64 29.79
C TYR A 20 13.73 -2.74 30.07
N GLU A 21 14.94 -2.62 29.52
CA GLU A 21 16.03 -3.57 29.74
C GLU A 21 16.44 -3.61 31.23
N PHE A 22 16.65 -2.44 31.86
CA PHE A 22 16.96 -2.36 33.29
C PHE A 22 15.85 -2.88 34.18
N TYR A 23 14.59 -2.54 33.89
CA TYR A 23 13.43 -3.08 34.60
C TYR A 23 13.35 -4.61 34.50
N SER A 24 13.50 -5.15 33.28
CA SER A 24 13.45 -6.61 33.05
C SER A 24 14.60 -7.39 33.70
N GLN A 25 15.72 -6.72 34.00
CA GLN A 25 16.88 -7.29 34.69
C GLN A 25 16.84 -7.07 36.21
N GLY A 26 15.79 -6.43 36.74
CA GLY A 26 15.67 -6.08 38.16
C GLY A 26 16.63 -4.97 38.62
N GLN A 27 17.24 -4.24 37.68
CA GLN A 27 18.13 -3.11 37.97
C GLN A 27 17.36 -1.80 38.21
N ASP A 28 16.10 -1.75 37.78
CA ASP A 28 15.18 -0.63 38.01
C ASP A 28 13.85 -1.18 38.53
N ASN A 29 13.30 -0.56 39.57
CA ASN A 29 12.07 -1.02 40.21
C ASN A 29 10.81 -0.59 39.44
N ILE A 30 10.94 0.37 38.50
CA ILE A 30 9.81 0.97 37.81
C ILE A 30 10.00 0.90 36.29
N ASN A 31 8.99 0.36 35.62
CA ASN A 31 8.83 0.47 34.18
C ASN A 31 8.22 1.82 33.82
N ASP A 32 9.03 2.71 33.27
CA ASP A 32 8.63 4.09 32.99
C ASP A 32 7.85 4.25 31.68
N PHE A 33 7.53 3.15 31.00
CA PHE A 33 6.86 3.20 29.70
C PHE A 33 5.63 4.09 29.70
N GLN A 34 4.82 4.07 30.77
CA GLN A 34 3.64 4.92 30.89
C GLN A 34 3.97 6.42 30.97
N TYR A 35 5.04 6.79 31.67
CA TYR A 35 5.48 8.18 31.83
C TYR A 35 6.17 8.70 30.57
N LEU A 36 7.10 7.91 30.01
CA LEU A 36 7.83 8.21 28.78
C LEU A 36 6.96 8.18 27.51
N THR A 37 5.71 7.70 27.60
CA THR A 37 4.76 7.71 26.48
C THR A 37 3.46 8.48 26.77
N ASN A 38 3.37 9.19 27.89
CA ASN A 38 2.29 10.13 28.14
C ASN A 38 2.65 11.49 27.52
N LYS A 39 1.87 11.92 26.53
CA LYS A 39 2.09 13.19 25.81
C LYS A 39 2.19 14.40 26.73
N GLN A 40 1.31 14.49 27.73
CA GLN A 40 1.21 15.64 28.62
C GLN A 40 2.39 15.63 29.59
N THR A 41 2.61 14.50 30.26
CA THR A 41 3.73 14.30 31.20
C THR A 41 5.07 14.58 30.52
N LEU A 42 5.36 13.91 29.40
CA LEU A 42 6.64 14.04 28.72
C LEU A 42 6.83 15.44 28.11
N ARG A 43 5.79 16.05 27.55
CA ARG A 43 5.87 17.45 27.06
C ARG A 43 6.22 18.41 28.20
N ASN A 44 5.57 18.27 29.35
CA ASN A 44 5.82 19.17 30.49
C ASN A 44 7.23 18.97 31.05
N ALA A 45 7.68 17.72 31.17
CA ALA A 45 9.03 17.41 31.63
C ALA A 45 10.11 17.97 30.69
N LEU A 46 9.93 17.85 29.37
CA LEU A 46 10.92 18.27 28.38
C LEU A 46 11.01 19.79 28.18
N LEU A 47 9.89 20.49 28.33
CA LEU A 47 9.80 21.95 28.15
C LEU A 47 9.80 22.73 29.48
N ASP A 48 9.99 22.03 30.59
CA ASP A 48 10.01 22.60 31.95
C ASP A 48 8.73 23.42 32.26
N TYR A 49 7.57 22.94 31.79
CA TYR A 49 6.29 23.59 32.05
C TYR A 49 5.74 23.26 33.44
N LYS A 50 5.32 24.29 34.16
CA LYS A 50 4.64 24.17 35.45
C LYS A 50 3.21 23.63 35.25
N ALA A 51 3.05 22.31 35.34
CA ALA A 51 1.73 21.67 35.31
C ALA A 51 0.98 21.86 36.63
N LYS A 52 -0.36 21.82 36.60
CA LYS A 52 -1.20 21.84 37.81
C LYS A 52 -0.92 20.67 38.77
N ASN A 53 -0.42 19.55 38.25
CA ASN A 53 0.04 18.40 39.04
C ASN A 53 1.33 17.86 38.40
N PRO A 54 2.52 18.34 38.83
CA PRO A 54 3.77 18.08 38.15
C PRO A 54 4.45 16.77 38.57
N LYS A 55 3.86 15.99 39.50
CA LYS A 55 4.47 14.79 40.09
C LYS A 55 5.17 13.89 39.07
N ASP A 56 4.48 13.54 37.99
CA ASP A 56 5.03 12.64 36.96
C ASP A 56 6.15 13.29 36.12
N SER A 57 6.03 14.59 35.82
CA SER A 57 7.06 15.31 35.06
C SER A 57 8.31 15.59 35.90
N ASP A 58 8.13 15.87 37.18
CA ASP A 58 9.21 16.07 38.15
C ASP A 58 9.95 14.76 38.40
N TYR A 59 9.21 13.65 38.52
CA TYR A 59 9.77 12.31 38.58
C TYR A 59 10.70 12.02 37.39
N LEU A 60 10.25 12.26 36.16
CA LEU A 60 11.08 12.07 34.96
C LEU A 60 12.31 12.98 34.97
N ASN A 61 12.13 14.26 35.34
CA ASN A 61 13.22 15.21 35.39
C ASN A 61 14.29 14.83 36.40
N GLU A 62 13.89 14.34 37.58
CA GLU A 62 14.81 13.92 38.63
C GLU A 62 15.49 12.58 38.27
N LYS A 63 14.72 11.58 37.87
CA LYS A 63 15.24 10.24 37.54
C LYS A 63 16.26 10.27 36.40
N TYR A 64 16.03 11.10 35.39
CA TYR A 64 16.86 11.16 34.20
C TYR A 64 17.77 12.39 34.14
N LYS A 65 17.95 13.13 35.25
CA LYS A 65 18.73 14.38 35.28
C LYS A 65 20.16 14.22 34.74
N ASP A 66 20.82 13.12 35.06
CA ASP A 66 22.20 12.83 34.67
C ASP A 66 22.31 12.04 33.34
N SER A 67 21.18 11.74 32.70
CA SER A 67 21.16 11.00 31.44
C SER A 67 21.48 11.91 30.25
N GLU A 68 22.57 11.62 29.53
CA GLU A 68 22.91 12.33 28.28
C GLU A 68 21.79 12.25 27.23
N LEU A 69 21.08 11.12 27.18
CA LEU A 69 19.94 10.94 26.28
C LEU A 69 18.78 11.87 26.67
N TRP A 70 18.52 12.02 27.97
CA TRP A 70 17.48 12.93 28.45
C TRP A 70 17.81 14.39 28.15
N GLN A 71 19.04 14.82 28.42
CA GLN A 71 19.50 16.16 28.07
C GLN A 71 19.43 16.43 26.57
N SER A 72 19.82 15.45 25.75
CA SER A 72 19.67 15.51 24.29
C SER A 72 18.20 15.58 23.86
N LEU A 73 17.31 14.84 24.53
CA LEU A 73 15.87 14.86 24.27
C LEU A 73 15.26 16.23 24.60
N LYS A 74 15.65 16.83 25.73
CA LYS A 74 15.28 18.21 26.10
C LYS A 74 15.76 19.21 25.06
N ALA A 75 17.04 19.16 24.70
CA ALA A 75 17.63 20.08 23.72
C ALA A 75 16.92 20.01 22.37
N VAL A 76 16.68 18.81 21.83
CA VAL A 76 15.98 18.67 20.55
C VAL A 76 14.52 19.09 20.64
N SER A 77 13.83 18.85 21.77
CA SER A 77 12.43 19.25 21.96
C SER A 77 12.21 20.76 21.85
N LYS A 78 13.18 21.57 22.32
CA LYS A 78 13.17 23.04 22.20
C LYS A 78 13.33 23.53 20.75
N SER A 79 13.85 22.69 19.85
CA SER A 79 14.09 23.02 18.43
C SER A 79 12.93 22.66 17.48
N ILE A 80 11.93 21.92 17.96
CA ILE A 80 10.81 21.41 17.15
C ILE A 80 9.46 21.83 17.73
N LYS A 81 8.42 21.92 16.90
CA LYS A 81 7.11 22.39 17.34
C LYS A 81 6.46 21.40 18.32
N GLN A 82 6.12 21.90 19.51
CA GLN A 82 5.56 21.09 20.60
C GLN A 82 4.27 20.34 20.27
N HIS A 83 3.37 20.97 19.52
CA HIS A 83 2.10 20.36 19.13
C HIS A 83 2.30 19.26 18.07
N ASN A 84 3.44 19.21 17.38
CA ASN A 84 3.73 18.15 16.42
C ASN A 84 4.46 16.97 17.06
N PHE A 85 5.42 17.21 17.97
CA PHE A 85 6.21 16.10 18.53
C PHE A 85 5.37 15.17 19.41
N VAL A 86 4.25 15.64 19.97
CA VAL A 86 3.31 14.77 20.72
C VAL A 86 2.73 13.64 19.86
N TYR A 87 2.61 13.83 18.55
CA TYR A 87 2.24 12.74 17.63
C TYR A 87 3.38 11.72 17.45
N ILE A 88 4.64 12.12 17.64
CA ILE A 88 5.77 11.18 17.69
C ILE A 88 5.73 10.35 18.97
N ILE A 89 5.37 10.97 20.10
CA ILE A 89 5.19 10.25 21.38
C ILE A 89 4.13 9.16 21.20
N ASP A 90 2.97 9.48 20.60
CA ASP A 90 1.95 8.48 20.27
C ASP A 90 2.48 7.36 19.37
N ARG A 91 3.19 7.73 18.30
CA ARG A 91 3.73 6.75 17.35
C ARG A 91 4.68 5.79 18.04
N VAL A 92 5.55 6.30 18.91
CA VAL A 92 6.46 5.48 19.72
C VAL A 92 5.67 4.57 20.66
N LYS A 93 4.65 5.10 21.36
CA LYS A 93 3.75 4.33 22.21
C LYS A 93 3.10 3.17 21.47
N SER A 94 2.51 3.45 20.30
CA SER A 94 1.85 2.44 19.46
C SER A 94 2.84 1.37 19.00
N ASN A 95 4.03 1.76 18.53
CA ASN A 95 5.05 0.82 18.09
C ASN A 95 5.50 -0.14 19.21
N TYR A 96 5.68 0.37 20.43
CA TYR A 96 6.04 -0.46 21.59
C TYR A 96 4.88 -1.33 22.07
N LYS A 97 3.64 -0.80 22.09
CA LYS A 97 2.44 -1.62 22.40
C LYS A 97 2.35 -2.82 21.45
N THR A 98 2.49 -2.59 20.14
CA THR A 98 2.51 -3.67 19.15
C THR A 98 3.65 -4.65 19.41
N TYR A 99 4.84 -4.17 19.79
CA TYR A 99 5.96 -5.04 20.16
C TYR A 99 5.62 -5.92 21.37
N PHE A 100 5.10 -5.35 22.46
CA PHE A 100 4.74 -6.10 23.66
C PHE A 100 3.62 -7.11 23.40
N THR A 101 2.57 -6.73 22.65
CA THR A 101 1.50 -7.65 22.23
C THR A 101 2.06 -8.81 21.39
N ASN A 102 2.90 -8.51 20.40
CA ASN A 102 3.51 -9.55 19.57
C ASN A 102 4.44 -10.45 20.39
N MET A 103 5.16 -9.90 21.37
CA MET A 103 6.03 -10.67 22.26
C MET A 103 5.22 -11.64 23.13
N GLN A 104 4.10 -11.19 23.70
CA GLN A 104 3.18 -12.04 24.44
C GLN A 104 2.64 -13.18 23.56
N MET A 105 2.11 -12.85 22.37
CA MET A 105 1.63 -13.85 21.42
C MET A 105 2.73 -14.84 21.00
N TRP A 106 3.98 -14.38 20.92
CA TRP A 106 5.11 -15.23 20.61
C TRP A 106 5.45 -16.19 21.77
N HIS A 107 5.35 -15.75 23.03
CA HIS A 107 5.50 -16.63 24.18
C HIS A 107 4.40 -17.70 24.26
N GLU A 108 3.17 -17.34 23.87
CA GLU A 108 2.02 -18.26 23.81
C GLU A 108 2.13 -19.25 22.64
N ASN A 109 2.50 -18.77 21.45
CA ASN A 109 2.65 -19.61 20.25
C ASN A 109 3.77 -19.09 19.33
N PRO A 110 5.02 -19.58 19.51
CA PRO A 110 6.16 -19.17 18.69
C PRO A 110 6.00 -19.44 17.20
N SER A 111 5.18 -20.43 16.80
CA SER A 111 5.01 -20.85 15.40
C SER A 111 4.30 -19.82 14.52
N LEU A 112 3.57 -18.87 15.13
CA LEU A 112 2.91 -17.77 14.42
C LEU A 112 3.91 -16.74 13.85
N PHE A 113 5.18 -16.81 14.25
CA PHE A 113 6.20 -15.84 13.88
C PHE A 113 7.41 -16.53 13.26
N THR A 114 8.07 -15.85 12.32
CA THR A 114 9.34 -16.32 11.71
C THR A 114 10.54 -16.19 12.66
N GLY A 115 10.32 -15.80 13.91
CA GLY A 115 11.34 -15.56 14.92
C GLY A 115 10.86 -14.60 16.01
N MET A 116 11.64 -14.46 17.08
CA MET A 116 11.31 -13.62 18.22
C MET A 116 11.07 -12.15 17.80
N PRO A 117 9.94 -11.53 18.20
CA PRO A 117 9.67 -10.12 17.99
C PRO A 117 10.80 -9.24 18.52
N LYS A 118 11.07 -8.13 17.84
CA LYS A 118 12.17 -7.22 18.20
C LYS A 118 11.62 -5.83 18.52
N PRO A 119 12.19 -5.15 19.53
CA PRO A 119 11.72 -3.82 19.88
C PRO A 119 11.92 -2.84 18.71
N PRO A 120 11.13 -1.76 18.63
CA PRO A 120 11.32 -0.72 17.64
C PRO A 120 12.74 -0.15 17.68
N ARG A 121 13.36 0.06 16.52
CA ARG A 121 14.77 0.44 16.42
C ARG A 121 14.98 1.86 15.93
N PRO A 122 15.98 2.59 16.48
CA PRO A 122 16.40 3.85 15.89
C PRO A 122 16.94 3.64 14.47
N LYS A 123 16.82 4.67 13.63
CA LYS A 123 17.31 4.66 12.24
C LYS A 123 18.36 5.74 12.06
N LYS A 124 19.44 5.44 11.34
CA LYS A 124 20.47 6.43 10.99
C LYS A 124 19.84 7.59 10.21
N LEU A 125 20.11 8.82 10.65
CA LEU A 125 19.57 10.03 10.01
C LEU A 125 20.01 10.14 8.53
N SER A 126 21.24 9.73 8.22
CA SER A 126 21.74 9.69 6.83
C SER A 126 21.02 8.73 5.89
N LYS A 127 20.22 7.79 6.43
CA LYS A 127 19.44 6.81 5.67
C LYS A 127 17.93 7.05 5.80
N LEU A 128 17.51 8.28 6.11
CA LEU A 128 16.11 8.61 6.30
C LEU A 128 15.36 8.57 4.95
N THR A 129 14.41 7.65 4.83
CA THR A 129 13.49 7.53 3.69
C THR A 129 12.08 7.28 4.19
N ASN A 130 11.09 7.74 3.42
CA ASN A 130 9.66 7.65 3.74
C ASN A 130 9.32 7.98 5.23
N TYR A 131 9.89 9.05 5.76
CA TYR A 131 9.65 9.48 7.14
C TYR A 131 8.58 10.57 7.16
N SER A 132 7.58 10.42 8.03
CA SER A 132 6.51 11.39 8.14
C SER A 132 6.49 12.08 9.50
N VAL A 133 6.17 13.37 9.51
CA VAL A 133 5.88 14.17 10.71
C VAL A 133 4.44 14.61 10.61
N ASP A 134 3.63 14.20 11.58
CA ASP A 134 2.26 14.66 11.73
C ASP A 134 2.26 16.14 12.12
N ILE A 135 1.38 16.91 11.48
CA ILE A 135 1.24 18.34 11.64
C ILE A 135 -0.05 18.62 12.39
N ASP A 136 0.07 19.29 13.52
CA ASP A 136 -1.10 19.74 14.26
C ASP A 136 -1.94 20.69 13.42
N ARG A 137 -3.24 20.39 13.33
CA ARG A 137 -4.18 21.14 12.47
C ARG A 137 -4.34 22.58 12.91
N TYR A 138 -4.39 22.83 14.21
CA TYR A 138 -4.81 24.12 14.75
C TYR A 138 -3.65 25.09 14.88
N THR A 139 -2.47 24.58 15.22
CA THR A 139 -1.31 25.40 15.58
C THR A 139 -0.16 25.32 14.57
N SER A 140 -0.18 24.32 13.69
CA SER A 140 0.94 24.03 12.79
C SER A 140 0.55 23.96 11.31
N LEU A 141 -0.72 24.10 10.96
CA LEU A 141 -1.21 24.16 9.59
C LEU A 141 -2.03 25.44 9.38
N SER A 142 -1.79 26.16 8.30
CA SER A 142 -2.51 27.39 7.99
C SER A 142 -2.88 27.48 6.52
N PHE A 143 -4.15 27.79 6.25
CA PHE A 143 -4.67 28.05 4.91
C PHE A 143 -4.98 29.53 4.67
N ALA A 144 -4.62 30.43 5.59
CA ALA A 144 -4.95 31.86 5.53
C ALA A 144 -4.40 32.59 4.28
N LYS A 145 -3.36 32.04 3.65
CA LYS A 145 -2.75 32.58 2.42
C LYS A 145 -3.03 31.72 1.19
N LEU A 146 -3.96 30.76 1.28
CA LEU A 146 -4.25 29.82 0.21
C LEU A 146 -4.94 30.52 -0.97
N GLU A 147 -6.04 31.23 -0.71
CA GLU A 147 -6.85 31.85 -1.77
C GLU A 147 -6.10 32.98 -2.50
N ASN A 148 -5.47 33.87 -1.73
CA ASN A 148 -4.86 35.08 -2.29
C ASN A 148 -3.43 34.86 -2.85
N LYS A 149 -2.71 33.84 -2.35
CA LYS A 149 -1.28 33.65 -2.68
C LYS A 149 -0.91 32.22 -3.06
N ASN A 150 -1.87 31.29 -3.07
CA ASN A 150 -1.63 29.86 -3.26
C ASN A 150 -0.57 29.29 -2.30
N LEU A 151 -0.55 29.76 -1.05
CA LEU A 151 0.41 29.34 -0.02
C LEU A 151 -0.27 28.56 1.11
N ILE A 152 0.30 27.41 1.46
CA ILE A 152 -0.05 26.66 2.68
C ILE A 152 1.05 26.87 3.72
N GLY A 153 0.67 27.36 4.90
CA GLY A 153 1.57 27.53 6.04
C GLY A 153 1.75 26.24 6.82
N ILE A 154 3.00 25.91 7.17
CA ILE A 154 3.37 24.76 7.99
C ILE A 154 4.38 25.18 9.05
N ASN A 155 4.07 24.86 10.30
CA ASN A 155 4.95 25.14 11.44
C ASN A 155 5.63 23.85 11.92
N LEU A 156 6.95 23.78 11.74
CA LEU A 156 7.77 22.66 12.23
C LEU A 156 8.68 23.05 13.40
N SER A 157 8.78 24.34 13.74
CA SER A 157 9.64 24.85 14.81
C SER A 157 9.09 26.17 15.36
N ASN A 158 9.91 27.22 15.43
CA ASN A 158 9.52 28.54 15.93
C ASN A 158 8.88 29.40 14.84
N LYS A 159 9.18 29.14 13.56
CA LYS A 159 8.69 29.93 12.42
C LYS A 159 7.83 29.09 11.48
N MET A 160 6.73 29.69 11.01
CA MET A 160 5.88 29.14 9.96
C MET A 160 6.59 29.24 8.60
N PHE A 161 6.66 28.14 7.86
CA PHE A 161 7.13 28.08 6.48
C PHE A 161 5.94 28.01 5.55
N TYR A 162 6.04 28.56 4.34
CA TYR A 162 4.96 28.54 3.36
C TYR A 162 5.35 27.71 2.15
N ILE A 163 4.47 26.80 1.75
CA ILE A 163 4.62 25.96 0.57
C ILE A 163 3.73 26.53 -0.53
N ASN A 164 4.34 26.79 -1.70
CA ASN A 164 3.61 27.18 -2.89
C ASN A 164 2.86 25.98 -3.48
N CYS A 165 1.58 26.18 -3.77
CA CYS A 165 0.72 25.22 -4.43
C CYS A 165 0.31 25.74 -5.81
N SER A 166 0.25 24.87 -6.81
CA SER A 166 -0.32 25.25 -8.10
C SER A 166 -1.83 25.49 -7.97
N SER A 167 -2.40 26.28 -8.88
CA SER A 167 -3.86 26.47 -8.97
C SER A 167 -4.62 25.14 -9.05
N THR A 168 -4.05 24.15 -9.75
CA THR A 168 -4.61 22.79 -9.85
C THR A 168 -4.54 22.00 -8.55
N GLN A 169 -3.55 22.26 -7.68
CA GLN A 169 -3.49 21.65 -6.35
C GLN A 169 -4.48 22.31 -5.41
N VAL A 170 -4.62 23.64 -5.47
CA VAL A 170 -5.60 24.38 -4.67
C VAL A 170 -7.02 23.87 -4.97
N LYS A 171 -7.38 23.69 -6.25
CA LYS A 171 -8.67 23.12 -6.66
C LYS A 171 -8.93 21.69 -6.13
N LYS A 172 -7.89 20.95 -5.75
CA LYS A 172 -8.01 19.59 -5.18
C LYS A 172 -8.13 19.59 -3.66
N LEU A 173 -7.88 20.72 -3.00
CA LEU A 173 -8.14 20.86 -1.58
C LEU A 173 -9.65 20.95 -1.41
N THR A 174 -10.23 19.85 -0.97
CA THR A 174 -11.66 19.75 -0.68
C THR A 174 -11.96 20.32 0.69
N ASP A 175 -13.25 20.54 0.96
CA ASP A 175 -13.86 20.79 2.27
C ASP A 175 -12.88 20.70 3.46
N LEU A 176 -12.30 21.85 3.84
CA LEU A 176 -11.29 21.94 4.89
C LEU A 176 -11.84 21.50 6.26
N ASN A 177 -13.17 21.51 6.44
CA ASN A 177 -13.82 21.02 7.66
C ASN A 177 -13.73 19.50 7.78
N LYS A 178 -13.64 18.79 6.64
CA LYS A 178 -13.44 17.33 6.57
C LYS A 178 -11.97 16.92 6.56
N LEU A 179 -11.04 17.86 6.72
CA LEU A 179 -9.63 17.51 6.91
C LEU A 179 -9.54 16.54 8.10
N TYR A 180 -8.76 15.47 7.95
CA TYR A 180 -8.53 14.45 8.99
C TYR A 180 -7.14 14.63 9.60
N SER A 181 -6.11 14.58 8.75
CA SER A 181 -4.71 14.75 9.18
C SER A 181 -3.89 15.43 8.10
N ALA A 182 -2.81 16.08 8.53
CA ALA A 182 -1.78 16.62 7.64
C ALA A 182 -0.41 16.07 8.07
N LYS A 183 0.40 15.65 7.11
CA LYS A 183 1.72 15.06 7.34
C LYS A 183 2.74 15.66 6.39
N ILE A 184 3.90 16.03 6.90
CA ILE A 184 5.09 16.27 6.09
C ILE A 184 5.83 14.95 5.91
N ILE A 185 5.99 14.51 4.67
CA ILE A 185 6.70 13.28 4.32
C ILE A 185 8.02 13.65 3.66
N TYR A 186 9.12 13.16 4.20
CA TYR A 186 10.44 13.21 3.58
C TYR A 186 10.77 11.87 2.95
N ASP A 187 11.01 11.87 1.64
CA ASP A 187 11.44 10.68 0.90
C ASP A 187 12.42 11.04 -0.22
N SER A 188 13.58 10.37 -0.23
CA SER A 188 14.62 10.54 -1.26
C SER A 188 14.99 11.99 -1.58
N GLY A 189 15.11 12.86 -0.58
CA GLY A 189 15.46 14.27 -0.75
C GLY A 189 14.29 15.19 -1.10
N LEU A 190 13.09 14.64 -1.24
CA LEU A 190 11.86 15.38 -1.56
C LEU A 190 10.97 15.49 -0.33
N LEU A 191 10.30 16.63 -0.19
CA LEU A 191 9.29 16.87 0.83
C LEU A 191 7.91 16.92 0.21
N TYR A 192 6.95 16.23 0.83
CA TYR A 192 5.56 16.21 0.42
C TYR A 192 4.69 16.65 1.59
N LEU A 193 3.73 17.52 1.31
CA LEU A 193 2.60 17.73 2.21
C LEU A 193 1.49 16.75 1.81
N ASN A 194 1.19 15.82 2.70
CA ASN A 194 0.05 14.91 2.55
C ASN A 194 -1.10 15.42 3.42
N ILE A 195 -2.22 15.77 2.80
CA ILE A 195 -3.45 16.14 3.48
C ILE A 195 -4.47 15.03 3.23
N SER A 196 -5.00 14.46 4.30
CA SER A 196 -6.00 13.41 4.27
C SER A 196 -7.34 13.96 4.73
N TYR A 197 -8.44 13.51 4.10
CA TYR A 197 -9.81 13.91 4.42
C TYR A 197 -10.63 12.70 4.89
N ILE A 198 -11.61 12.93 5.75
CA ILE A 198 -12.61 11.93 6.10
C ILE A 198 -13.57 11.81 4.92
N LYS A 199 -13.68 10.61 4.35
CA LYS A 199 -14.66 10.28 3.32
C LYS A 199 -15.74 9.39 3.95
N LYS A 200 -17.01 9.79 3.86
CA LYS A 200 -18.13 8.92 4.24
C LYS A 200 -18.20 7.78 3.23
N LYS A 201 -18.40 6.55 3.72
CA LYS A 201 -18.64 5.40 2.86
C LYS A 201 -19.98 5.61 2.15
N THR A 202 -20.03 5.22 0.88
CA THR A 202 -21.28 5.19 0.12
C THR A 202 -21.93 3.84 0.36
N ASP A 203 -23.14 3.84 0.92
CA ASP A 203 -23.92 2.61 1.03
C ASP A 203 -24.51 2.32 -0.36
N PHE A 204 -24.03 1.24 -0.98
CA PHE A 204 -24.62 0.68 -2.19
C PHE A 204 -25.41 -0.55 -1.77
N ILE A 205 -26.73 -0.50 -1.88
CA ILE A 205 -27.62 -1.63 -1.58
C ILE A 205 -28.24 -2.10 -2.90
N PRO A 206 -27.56 -2.99 -3.64
CA PRO A 206 -28.11 -3.59 -4.85
C PRO A 206 -29.22 -4.58 -4.50
N LEU A 207 -30.28 -4.61 -5.32
CA LEU A 207 -31.45 -5.48 -5.11
C LEU A 207 -31.17 -6.98 -5.32
N THR A 208 -30.12 -7.31 -6.08
CA THR A 208 -29.76 -8.69 -6.44
C THR A 208 -28.25 -8.86 -6.46
N VAL A 209 -27.76 -10.00 -5.92
CA VAL A 209 -26.34 -10.38 -5.98
C VAL A 209 -25.90 -10.52 -7.44
N LYS A 210 -24.81 -9.82 -7.79
CA LYS A 210 -24.12 -9.93 -9.07
C LYS A 210 -22.62 -9.99 -8.83
N GLU A 211 -22.01 -11.12 -9.17
CA GLU A 211 -20.60 -11.35 -8.91
C GLU A 211 -19.69 -10.87 -10.04
N SER A 212 -18.45 -10.55 -9.70
CA SER A 212 -17.35 -10.40 -10.64
C SER A 212 -16.11 -11.14 -10.14
N GLY A 213 -15.34 -11.68 -11.07
CA GLY A 213 -14.05 -12.30 -10.81
C GLY A 213 -12.95 -11.51 -11.51
N ILE A 214 -11.81 -11.36 -10.83
CA ILE A 214 -10.60 -10.80 -11.40
C ILE A 214 -9.46 -11.81 -11.29
N ASP A 215 -8.81 -12.08 -12.42
CA ASP A 215 -7.54 -12.80 -12.47
C ASP A 215 -6.41 -11.82 -12.84
N ILE A 216 -5.25 -11.91 -12.16
CA ILE A 216 -4.12 -10.99 -12.33
C ILE A 216 -2.94 -11.74 -12.92
N GLY A 217 -2.47 -11.27 -14.07
CA GLY A 217 -1.33 -11.85 -14.78
C GLY A 217 -0.23 -10.84 -15.10
N VAL A 218 0.87 -11.35 -15.67
CA VAL A 218 2.00 -10.52 -16.11
C VAL A 218 1.77 -9.88 -17.48
N ASP A 219 1.23 -10.64 -18.43
CA ASP A 219 0.97 -10.11 -19.79
C ASP A 219 -0.42 -9.50 -19.93
N ASN A 220 -1.40 -10.07 -19.23
CA ASN A 220 -2.70 -9.46 -18.99
C ASN A 220 -2.70 -9.03 -17.53
N LEU A 221 -2.57 -7.73 -17.27
CA LEU A 221 -2.49 -7.18 -15.91
C LEU A 221 -3.70 -7.58 -15.09
N ALA A 222 -4.89 -7.55 -15.72
CA ALA A 222 -6.13 -7.99 -15.10
C ALA A 222 -7.08 -8.51 -16.19
N ALA A 223 -7.67 -9.67 -15.93
CA ALA A 223 -8.79 -10.26 -16.65
C ALA A 223 -10.04 -10.11 -15.78
N VAL A 224 -11.04 -9.38 -16.25
CA VAL A 224 -12.25 -9.04 -15.49
C VAL A 224 -13.46 -9.68 -16.15
N PHE A 225 -14.20 -10.47 -15.38
CA PHE A 225 -15.45 -11.10 -15.80
C PHE A 225 -16.59 -10.67 -14.88
N VAL A 226 -17.74 -10.31 -15.44
CA VAL A 226 -18.97 -10.00 -14.69
C VAL A 226 -19.98 -11.11 -14.94
N ASN A 227 -20.61 -11.63 -13.88
CA ASN A 227 -21.59 -12.71 -13.95
C ASN A 227 -22.97 -12.20 -14.40
N ASP A 228 -23.10 -11.92 -15.69
CA ASP A 228 -24.36 -11.66 -16.37
C ASP A 228 -24.28 -12.05 -17.85
N LYS A 229 -25.38 -11.98 -18.59
CA LYS A 229 -25.40 -12.40 -20.00
C LYS A 229 -24.86 -11.34 -20.97
N THR A 230 -24.76 -10.08 -20.56
CA THR A 230 -24.62 -8.94 -21.48
C THR A 230 -23.30 -8.22 -21.38
N THR A 231 -22.68 -8.16 -20.20
CA THR A 231 -21.49 -7.33 -20.00
C THR A 231 -20.26 -7.99 -20.60
N PRO A 232 -19.50 -7.32 -21.46
CA PRO A 232 -18.29 -7.88 -22.06
C PRO A 232 -17.21 -8.09 -20.99
N SER A 233 -16.42 -9.15 -21.14
CA SER A 233 -15.22 -9.35 -20.33
C SER A 233 -14.12 -8.37 -20.74
N LEU A 234 -13.27 -7.97 -19.81
CA LEU A 234 -12.17 -7.03 -20.06
C LEU A 234 -10.81 -7.70 -19.86
N ILE A 235 -9.84 -7.31 -20.69
CA ILE A 235 -8.43 -7.58 -20.49
C ILE A 235 -7.68 -6.25 -20.43
N ILE A 236 -7.02 -5.99 -19.31
CA ILE A 236 -6.13 -4.84 -19.15
C ILE A 236 -4.70 -5.29 -19.50
N ASP A 237 -4.07 -4.61 -20.46
CA ASP A 237 -2.75 -5.00 -20.96
C ASP A 237 -1.64 -4.84 -19.90
N GLY A 238 -0.91 -5.92 -19.65
CA GLY A 238 0.23 -5.98 -18.73
C GLY A 238 1.58 -5.67 -19.38
N LYS A 239 1.67 -5.74 -20.71
CA LYS A 239 2.93 -5.54 -21.46
C LYS A 239 3.60 -4.18 -21.18
N PRO A 240 2.89 -3.05 -21.06
CA PRO A 240 3.52 -1.76 -20.73
C PRO A 240 4.28 -1.81 -19.40
N PHE A 241 3.70 -2.44 -18.37
CA PHE A 241 4.29 -2.57 -17.03
C PHE A 241 5.49 -3.51 -17.03
N LYS A 242 5.37 -4.63 -17.74
CA LYS A 242 6.46 -5.59 -17.96
C LYS A 242 7.64 -4.92 -18.67
N HIS A 243 7.39 -4.16 -19.74
CA HIS A 243 8.43 -3.45 -20.49
C HIS A 243 9.12 -2.37 -19.63
N TYR A 244 8.34 -1.56 -18.92
CA TYR A 244 8.88 -0.54 -18.00
C TYR A 244 9.81 -1.17 -16.96
N ASN A 245 9.37 -2.27 -16.34
CA ASN A 245 10.15 -2.98 -15.34
C ASN A 245 11.42 -3.64 -15.91
N ALA A 246 11.34 -4.23 -17.11
CA ALA A 246 12.50 -4.80 -17.79
C ALA A 246 13.55 -3.73 -18.12
N LYS A 247 13.12 -2.56 -18.63
CA LYS A 247 14.02 -1.42 -18.88
C LYS A 247 14.71 -0.95 -17.61
N PHE A 248 13.96 -0.82 -16.51
CA PHE A 248 14.52 -0.48 -15.20
C PHE A 248 15.58 -1.49 -14.74
N ASN A 249 15.29 -2.79 -14.81
CA ASN A 249 16.23 -3.83 -14.40
C ASN A 249 17.52 -3.81 -15.23
N ARG A 250 17.41 -3.59 -16.54
CA ARG A 250 18.58 -3.49 -17.43
C ARG A 250 19.49 -2.32 -17.04
N ILE A 251 18.91 -1.15 -16.75
CA ILE A 251 19.67 0.03 -16.29
C ILE A 251 20.29 -0.25 -14.93
N LEU A 252 19.52 -0.81 -13.99
CA LEU A 252 19.97 -1.14 -12.65
C LEU A 252 21.15 -2.14 -12.67
N SER A 253 21.13 -3.13 -13.55
CA SER A 253 22.22 -4.11 -13.70
C SER A 253 23.53 -3.41 -14.07
N LYS A 254 23.52 -2.56 -15.11
CA LYS A 254 24.70 -1.79 -15.54
C LYS A 254 25.22 -0.87 -14.44
N LEU A 255 24.31 -0.19 -13.72
CA LEU A 255 24.71 0.70 -12.63
C LEU A 255 25.31 -0.05 -11.44
N ASN A 256 24.77 -1.24 -11.11
CA ASN A 256 25.34 -2.05 -10.03
C ASN A 256 26.72 -2.59 -10.39
N GLU A 257 26.94 -2.97 -11.65
CA GLU A 257 28.26 -3.34 -12.17
C GLU A 257 29.23 -2.17 -12.07
N SER A 258 28.89 -0.99 -12.59
CA SER A 258 29.73 0.21 -12.44
C SER A 258 29.97 0.56 -10.97
N LYS A 259 28.97 0.42 -10.10
CA LYS A 259 29.10 0.67 -8.65
C LYS A 259 30.06 -0.31 -7.99
N SER A 260 30.09 -1.58 -8.42
CA SER A 260 31.01 -2.58 -7.84
C SER A 260 32.48 -2.29 -8.17
N GLN A 261 32.76 -1.63 -9.29
CA GLN A 261 34.12 -1.18 -9.65
C GLN A 261 34.58 0.04 -8.82
N GLU A 262 33.66 0.70 -8.12
CA GLU A 262 33.92 1.92 -7.35
C GLU A 262 34.00 1.63 -5.83
N VAL A 263 34.19 0.36 -5.45
CA VAL A 263 34.35 -0.07 -4.05
C VAL A 263 35.82 0.12 -3.63
N LEU A 264 36.03 0.90 -2.58
CA LEU A 264 37.35 1.14 -2.00
C LEU A 264 37.74 0.06 -1.00
N GLU A 265 36.78 -0.39 -0.20
CA GLU A 265 37.02 -1.33 0.89
C GLU A 265 35.93 -2.40 0.89
N TRP A 266 36.35 -3.65 0.98
CA TRP A 266 35.48 -4.82 1.08
C TRP A 266 35.55 -5.40 2.48
N GLY A 267 34.39 -5.69 3.06
CA GLY A 267 34.26 -6.48 4.27
C GLY A 267 33.82 -7.91 3.94
N THR A 268 34.03 -8.82 4.88
CA THR A 268 33.59 -10.21 4.78
C THR A 268 32.55 -10.49 5.85
N SER A 269 31.39 -11.02 5.44
CA SER A 269 30.33 -11.41 6.37
C SER A 269 30.68 -12.72 7.10
N LYS A 270 29.91 -13.05 8.14
CA LYS A 270 30.04 -14.33 8.87
C LYS A 270 29.90 -15.57 7.97
N THR A 271 29.31 -15.43 6.79
CA THR A 271 29.11 -16.49 5.78
C THR A 271 30.13 -16.42 4.64
N ASN A 272 31.29 -15.78 4.85
CA ASN A 272 32.33 -15.54 3.85
C ASN A 272 31.89 -14.80 2.58
N THR A 273 30.73 -14.14 2.60
CA THR A 273 30.25 -13.32 1.49
C THR A 273 30.88 -11.93 1.57
N LYS A 274 31.58 -11.49 0.52
CA LYS A 274 32.15 -10.14 0.39
C LYS A 274 31.03 -9.10 0.28
N TYR A 275 31.16 -7.98 0.99
CA TYR A 275 30.25 -6.85 0.91
C TYR A 275 31.02 -5.52 0.94
N PRO A 276 30.54 -4.49 0.22
CA PRO A 276 31.23 -3.21 0.15
C PRO A 276 31.07 -2.42 1.46
N LEU A 277 32.19 -2.00 2.06
CA LEU A 277 32.24 -1.14 3.24
C LEU A 277 32.25 0.34 2.86
N LYS A 278 33.04 0.68 1.84
CA LYS A 278 33.28 2.06 1.44
C LYS A 278 33.34 2.18 -0.07
N TYR A 279 32.84 3.30 -0.57
CA TYR A 279 32.80 3.64 -1.98
C TYR A 279 33.59 4.93 -2.24
N THR A 280 34.11 5.06 -3.45
CA THR A 280 34.57 6.34 -4.00
C THR A 280 33.42 7.36 -4.02
N GLN A 281 33.73 8.64 -4.25
CA GLN A 281 32.69 9.66 -4.43
C GLN A 281 31.76 9.30 -5.60
N ARG A 282 32.31 8.82 -6.72
CA ARG A 282 31.55 8.31 -7.86
C ARG A 282 30.65 7.14 -7.50
N GLY A 283 31.14 6.16 -6.73
CA GLY A 283 30.32 5.05 -6.23
C GLY A 283 29.13 5.51 -5.36
N LYS A 284 29.34 6.53 -4.51
CA LYS A 284 28.27 7.15 -3.72
C LYS A 284 27.23 7.83 -4.62
N ASP A 285 27.66 8.53 -5.67
CA ASP A 285 26.75 9.22 -6.59
C ASP A 285 25.96 8.24 -7.47
N ILE A 286 26.58 7.15 -7.92
CA ILE A 286 25.87 6.03 -8.55
C ILE A 286 24.81 5.47 -7.59
N ASN A 287 25.12 5.28 -6.30
CA ASN A 287 24.17 4.76 -5.33
C ASN A 287 22.99 5.72 -5.08
N LYS A 288 23.23 7.04 -5.07
CA LYS A 288 22.15 8.05 -5.04
C LYS A 288 21.27 7.96 -6.29
N PHE A 289 21.88 7.81 -7.46
CA PHE A 289 21.14 7.68 -8.72
C PHE A 289 20.29 6.40 -8.77
N ILE A 290 20.82 5.26 -8.31
CA ILE A 290 20.06 4.01 -8.13
C ILE A 290 18.85 4.25 -7.23
N SER A 291 19.05 4.92 -6.08
CA SER A 291 17.96 5.25 -5.15
C SER A 291 16.88 6.10 -5.81
N PHE A 292 17.27 7.10 -6.60
CA PHE A 292 16.36 7.92 -7.41
C PHE A 292 15.58 7.11 -8.45
N LEU A 293 16.23 6.15 -9.14
CA LEU A 293 15.56 5.27 -10.10
C LEU A 293 14.50 4.39 -9.41
N TYR A 294 14.82 3.82 -8.24
CA TYR A 294 13.84 3.07 -7.44
C TYR A 294 12.65 3.94 -7.05
N PHE A 295 12.91 5.17 -6.60
CA PHE A 295 11.86 6.14 -6.29
C PHE A 295 10.95 6.40 -7.52
N LYS A 296 11.53 6.69 -8.69
CA LYS A 296 10.78 6.91 -9.94
C LYS A 296 9.94 5.70 -10.33
N ARG A 297 10.51 4.50 -10.26
CA ARG A 297 9.80 3.25 -10.52
C ARG A 297 8.62 3.04 -9.57
N ASN A 298 8.85 3.24 -8.28
CA ASN A 298 7.80 3.07 -7.27
C ASN A 298 6.66 4.07 -7.49
N LYS A 299 6.98 5.33 -7.84
CA LYS A 299 5.99 6.36 -8.18
C LYS A 299 5.19 6.01 -9.43
N TYR A 300 5.85 5.48 -10.46
CA TYR A 300 5.17 5.01 -11.68
C TYR A 300 4.15 3.91 -11.34
N PHE A 301 4.56 2.84 -10.67
CA PHE A 301 3.63 1.76 -10.29
C PHE A 301 2.52 2.23 -9.35
N TYR A 302 2.82 3.11 -8.42
CA TYR A 302 1.82 3.72 -7.55
C TYR A 302 0.73 4.44 -8.36
N ASP A 303 1.12 5.40 -9.21
CA ASP A 303 0.18 6.17 -10.03
C ASP A 303 -0.66 5.27 -10.95
N GLN A 304 0.00 4.37 -11.68
CA GLN A 304 -0.66 3.52 -12.66
C GLN A 304 -1.63 2.53 -11.99
N PHE A 305 -1.24 1.92 -10.88
CA PHE A 305 -2.13 0.99 -10.18
C PHE A 305 -3.29 1.71 -9.52
N HIS A 306 -3.14 2.95 -9.04
CA HIS A 306 -4.27 3.74 -8.56
C HIS A 306 -5.26 4.07 -9.67
N LYS A 307 -4.77 4.44 -10.86
CA LYS A 307 -5.61 4.68 -12.05
C LYS A 307 -6.38 3.42 -12.45
N ILE A 308 -5.66 2.33 -12.71
CA ILE A 308 -6.24 1.06 -13.19
C ILE A 308 -7.26 0.51 -12.20
N SER A 309 -6.91 0.43 -10.91
CA SER A 309 -7.85 -0.05 -9.88
C SER A 309 -9.10 0.82 -9.79
N LYS A 310 -8.97 2.14 -9.92
CA LYS A 310 -10.13 3.04 -9.96
C LYS A 310 -11.03 2.72 -11.17
N ARG A 311 -10.44 2.54 -12.36
CA ARG A 311 -11.19 2.25 -13.59
C ARG A 311 -11.88 0.89 -13.57
N ILE A 312 -11.21 -0.12 -13.01
CA ILE A 312 -11.80 -1.44 -12.76
C ILE A 312 -13.01 -1.30 -11.85
N VAL A 313 -12.88 -0.64 -10.70
CA VAL A 313 -14.00 -0.48 -9.76
C VAL A 313 -15.14 0.36 -10.35
N GLU A 314 -14.84 1.41 -11.11
CA GLU A 314 -15.84 2.18 -11.87
C GLU A 314 -16.60 1.28 -12.86
N PHE A 315 -15.89 0.40 -13.59
CA PHE A 315 -16.52 -0.58 -14.48
C PHE A 315 -17.46 -1.53 -13.71
N LEU A 316 -17.00 -2.09 -12.59
CA LEU A 316 -17.81 -2.99 -11.77
C LEU A 316 -19.06 -2.29 -11.24
N HIS A 317 -18.91 -1.08 -10.72
CA HIS A 317 -20.00 -0.28 -10.19
C HIS A 317 -21.04 0.08 -11.25
N LEU A 318 -20.61 0.51 -12.45
CA LEU A 318 -21.52 0.80 -13.58
C LEU A 318 -22.31 -0.42 -14.05
N ASN A 319 -21.81 -1.63 -13.79
CA ASN A 319 -22.48 -2.89 -14.12
C ASN A 319 -23.28 -3.47 -12.95
N ASN A 320 -23.46 -2.72 -11.85
CA ASN A 320 -24.16 -3.13 -10.64
C ASN A 320 -23.60 -4.40 -10.01
N VAL A 321 -22.27 -4.59 -10.07
CA VAL A 321 -21.60 -5.68 -9.35
C VAL A 321 -21.69 -5.42 -7.85
N THR A 322 -21.94 -6.48 -7.10
CA THR A 322 -22.18 -6.46 -5.66
C THR A 322 -21.06 -7.18 -4.90
N ASP A 323 -20.50 -8.21 -5.52
CA ASP A 323 -19.54 -9.13 -4.90
C ASP A 323 -18.36 -9.37 -5.85
N LEU A 324 -17.14 -9.14 -5.36
CA LEU A 324 -15.90 -9.23 -6.12
C LEU A 324 -14.99 -10.32 -5.56
N CYS A 325 -14.60 -11.27 -6.41
CA CYS A 325 -13.73 -12.38 -6.06
C CYS A 325 -12.28 -12.10 -6.50
N LEU A 326 -11.35 -12.13 -5.54
CA LEU A 326 -9.90 -11.92 -5.73
C LEU A 326 -9.09 -13.12 -5.21
N SER A 327 -7.93 -13.38 -5.80
CA SER A 327 -7.07 -14.52 -5.46
C SER A 327 -6.06 -14.25 -4.35
N LYS A 328 -5.97 -15.14 -3.35
CA LYS A 328 -4.99 -15.11 -2.25
C LYS A 328 -3.58 -15.52 -2.67
N ASN A 329 -3.43 -16.48 -3.59
CA ASN A 329 -2.12 -17.11 -3.86
C ASN A 329 -1.11 -16.11 -4.45
N LEU A 330 -1.59 -15.12 -5.20
CA LEU A 330 -0.79 -13.98 -5.69
C LEU A 330 -0.35 -13.02 -4.57
N ALA A 331 -1.14 -12.89 -3.51
CA ALA A 331 -0.76 -12.15 -2.30
C ALA A 331 0.30 -12.89 -1.49
N GLU A 332 0.23 -14.22 -1.46
CA GLU A 332 1.14 -15.09 -0.69
C GLU A 332 2.45 -15.42 -1.41
N LEU A 333 2.48 -15.29 -2.75
CA LEU A 333 3.64 -15.49 -3.61
C LEU A 333 4.90 -14.70 -3.20
N LYS A 334 4.75 -13.59 -2.45
CA LYS A 334 5.88 -12.80 -1.92
C LYS A 334 6.33 -13.19 -0.51
N ASN A 335 5.50 -13.91 0.24
CA ASN A 335 5.73 -14.15 1.67
C ASN A 335 6.27 -15.55 1.95
N ASN A 336 5.82 -16.59 1.23
CA ASN A 336 6.07 -17.98 1.68
C ASN A 336 6.86 -18.90 0.74
N GLY A 337 7.27 -18.50 -0.47
CA GLY A 337 8.16 -19.31 -1.33
C GLY A 337 7.63 -20.68 -1.83
N GLU A 338 6.54 -21.19 -1.26
CA GLU A 338 5.96 -22.53 -1.50
C GLU A 338 5.16 -22.65 -2.80
N CYS A 339 4.87 -21.54 -3.48
CA CYS A 339 4.11 -21.57 -4.72
C CYS A 339 4.89 -22.35 -5.80
N LYS A 340 4.30 -23.39 -6.41
CA LYS A 340 4.93 -24.24 -7.45
C LYS A 340 4.92 -23.60 -8.84
N LEU A 341 5.34 -22.33 -8.96
CA LEU A 341 5.55 -21.67 -10.25
C LEU A 341 6.99 -21.86 -10.76
N SER A 342 7.16 -21.84 -12.09
CA SER A 342 8.50 -21.87 -12.69
C SER A 342 9.30 -20.61 -12.32
N LYS A 343 10.64 -20.74 -12.26
CA LYS A 343 11.54 -19.66 -11.82
C LYS A 343 11.35 -18.35 -12.61
N SER A 344 11.16 -18.45 -13.93
CA SER A 344 10.95 -17.29 -14.80
C SER A 344 9.61 -16.59 -14.55
N VAL A 345 8.55 -17.36 -14.32
CA VAL A 345 7.21 -16.83 -14.00
C VAL A 345 7.22 -16.18 -12.62
N LYS A 346 7.77 -16.86 -11.60
CA LYS A 346 7.96 -16.31 -10.25
C LYS A 346 8.67 -14.97 -10.28
N GLN A 347 9.76 -14.87 -11.04
CA GLN A 347 10.55 -13.65 -11.13
C GLN A 347 9.71 -12.46 -11.64
N GLY A 348 8.83 -12.67 -12.62
CA GLY A 348 7.91 -11.63 -13.11
C GLY A 348 6.92 -11.16 -12.04
N PHE A 349 6.29 -12.09 -11.32
CA PHE A 349 5.33 -11.80 -10.24
C PHE A 349 5.97 -11.18 -9.00
N ILE A 350 7.22 -11.54 -8.69
CA ILE A 350 7.98 -10.94 -7.58
C ILE A 350 8.34 -9.49 -7.91
N GLN A 351 8.77 -9.22 -9.15
CA GLN A 351 9.26 -7.91 -9.53
C GLN A 351 8.14 -6.87 -9.65
N ILE A 352 6.99 -7.18 -10.26
CA ILE A 352 5.87 -6.24 -10.34
C ILE A 352 5.07 -6.28 -9.01
N PRO A 353 4.64 -5.12 -8.45
CA PRO A 353 3.98 -5.10 -7.15
C PRO A 353 2.47 -5.43 -7.21
N PHE A 354 2.08 -6.56 -7.83
CA PHE A 354 0.66 -6.93 -8.05
C PHE A 354 -0.21 -6.92 -6.79
N ILE A 355 0.35 -7.28 -5.63
CA ILE A 355 -0.34 -7.18 -4.33
C ILE A 355 -0.85 -5.76 -4.07
N LYS A 356 -0.09 -4.73 -4.46
CA LYS A 356 -0.53 -3.34 -4.32
C LYS A 356 -1.70 -3.03 -5.23
N LEU A 357 -1.77 -3.62 -6.43
CA LEU A 357 -2.92 -3.45 -7.32
C LEU A 357 -4.17 -4.11 -6.73
N LEU A 358 -4.07 -5.35 -6.23
CA LEU A 358 -5.20 -6.05 -5.62
C LEU A 358 -5.73 -5.31 -4.38
N LYS A 359 -4.85 -4.90 -3.46
CA LYS A 359 -5.24 -4.05 -2.31
C LYS A 359 -5.89 -2.75 -2.76
N ASN A 360 -5.38 -2.16 -3.85
CA ASN A 360 -5.95 -0.93 -4.41
C ASN A 360 -7.35 -1.12 -5.01
N ILE A 361 -7.64 -2.31 -5.55
CA ILE A 361 -8.97 -2.70 -6.04
C ILE A 361 -9.89 -2.95 -4.85
N GLU A 362 -9.44 -3.75 -3.87
CA GLU A 362 -10.19 -4.12 -2.67
C GLU A 362 -10.73 -2.90 -1.93
N TYR A 363 -9.86 -1.97 -1.52
CA TYR A 363 -10.31 -0.83 -0.72
C TYR A 363 -11.25 0.08 -1.52
N LYS A 364 -11.04 0.24 -2.85
CA LYS A 364 -11.90 1.07 -3.69
C LYS A 364 -13.25 0.42 -3.95
N ALA A 365 -13.29 -0.91 -4.12
CA ALA A 365 -14.51 -1.68 -4.23
C ALA A 365 -15.36 -1.51 -2.96
N GLN A 366 -14.73 -1.64 -1.78
CA GLN A 366 -15.39 -1.42 -0.49
C GLN A 366 -15.89 0.03 -0.31
N GLU A 367 -15.16 1.03 -0.81
CA GLU A 367 -15.60 2.45 -0.77
C GLU A 367 -16.91 2.70 -1.53
N VAL A 368 -17.19 1.91 -2.58
CA VAL A 368 -18.42 1.98 -3.38
C VAL A 368 -19.43 0.89 -3.03
N GLY A 369 -19.24 0.22 -1.88
CA GLY A 369 -20.17 -0.77 -1.34
C GLY A 369 -20.12 -2.16 -2.01
N ILE A 370 -19.06 -2.48 -2.77
CA ILE A 370 -18.83 -3.82 -3.32
C ILE A 370 -18.15 -4.69 -2.25
N ASN A 371 -18.73 -5.85 -1.95
CA ASN A 371 -18.14 -6.85 -1.06
C ASN A 371 -16.95 -7.54 -1.75
N VAL A 372 -15.90 -7.86 -1.00
CA VAL A 372 -14.68 -8.48 -1.55
C VAL A 372 -14.41 -9.81 -0.85
N TYR A 373 -14.26 -10.86 -1.65
CA TYR A 373 -13.96 -12.22 -1.17
C TYR A 373 -12.62 -12.67 -1.70
N TRP A 374 -11.76 -13.10 -0.78
CA TRP A 374 -10.46 -13.65 -1.10
C TRP A 374 -10.54 -15.18 -1.16
N ILE A 375 -10.24 -15.76 -2.32
CA ILE A 375 -10.31 -17.20 -2.58
C ILE A 375 -8.93 -17.84 -2.78
N ASP A 376 -8.81 -19.13 -2.48
CA ASP A 376 -7.66 -19.94 -2.89
C ASP A 376 -7.85 -20.37 -4.36
N GLU A 377 -6.98 -19.88 -5.25
CA GLU A 377 -7.05 -20.15 -6.69
C GLU A 377 -6.42 -21.50 -7.10
N ALA A 378 -6.17 -22.41 -6.15
CA ALA A 378 -5.63 -23.73 -6.45
C ALA A 378 -6.44 -24.40 -7.58
N TYR A 379 -5.72 -24.90 -8.59
CA TYR A 379 -6.27 -25.55 -9.79
C TYR A 379 -7.11 -24.67 -10.74
N SER A 380 -7.37 -23.38 -10.42
CA SER A 380 -8.21 -22.48 -11.24
C SER A 380 -7.70 -22.26 -12.67
N SER A 381 -6.39 -22.28 -12.86
CA SER A 381 -5.75 -22.09 -14.15
C SER A 381 -5.78 -23.34 -15.05
N LYS A 382 -6.12 -24.50 -14.49
CA LYS A 382 -6.15 -25.82 -15.15
C LYS A 382 -7.57 -26.33 -15.40
N SER A 383 -8.53 -25.93 -14.59
CA SER A 383 -9.94 -26.33 -14.74
C SER A 383 -10.69 -25.48 -15.76
N SER A 384 -11.58 -26.10 -16.52
CA SER A 384 -12.55 -25.40 -17.36
C SER A 384 -13.60 -24.68 -16.51
N CYS A 385 -13.83 -23.40 -16.81
CA CYS A 385 -14.92 -22.66 -16.20
C CYS A 385 -16.32 -23.15 -16.60
N ILE A 386 -16.46 -23.82 -17.74
CA ILE A 386 -17.73 -24.35 -18.22
C ILE A 386 -17.94 -25.79 -17.75
N SER A 387 -16.95 -26.66 -17.97
CA SER A 387 -17.16 -28.12 -17.94
C SER A 387 -16.58 -28.83 -16.73
N ASP A 388 -15.76 -28.16 -15.90
CA ASP A 388 -15.24 -28.76 -14.67
C ASP A 388 -16.03 -28.31 -13.43
N ASP A 389 -16.08 -29.16 -12.42
CA ASP A 389 -16.38 -28.77 -11.05
C ASP A 389 -15.07 -28.53 -10.28
N ILE A 390 -14.69 -27.26 -10.18
CA ILE A 390 -13.46 -26.86 -9.50
C ILE A 390 -13.48 -27.14 -7.99
N ILE A 391 -14.66 -27.12 -7.36
CA ILE A 391 -14.78 -27.37 -5.92
C ILE A 391 -14.45 -28.84 -5.64
N SER A 392 -15.06 -29.74 -6.40
CA SER A 392 -14.75 -31.17 -6.35
C SER A 392 -13.27 -31.46 -6.64
N ILE A 393 -12.67 -30.76 -7.61
CA ILE A 393 -11.24 -30.89 -7.92
C ILE A 393 -10.35 -30.44 -6.75
N GLN A 394 -10.68 -29.32 -6.10
CA GLN A 394 -9.91 -28.81 -4.96
C GLN A 394 -9.97 -29.75 -3.75
N LEU A 395 -11.11 -30.40 -3.52
CA LEU A 395 -11.28 -31.42 -2.48
C LEU A 395 -10.46 -32.68 -2.78
N ASN A 396 -10.53 -33.18 -4.01
CA ASN A 396 -9.89 -34.43 -4.41
C ASN A 396 -8.38 -34.31 -4.67
N LYS A 397 -7.88 -33.10 -4.91
CA LYS A 397 -6.45 -32.79 -5.18
C LYS A 397 -5.81 -33.77 -6.18
N PRO A 398 -6.38 -33.92 -7.39
CA PRO A 398 -5.92 -34.94 -8.33
C PRO A 398 -4.44 -34.73 -8.71
N LYS A 399 -3.71 -35.85 -8.81
CA LYS A 399 -2.28 -35.84 -9.16
C LYS A 399 -2.02 -35.68 -10.66
N SER A 400 -2.97 -36.07 -11.51
CA SER A 400 -2.85 -36.04 -12.98
C SER A 400 -3.74 -34.97 -13.60
N THR A 401 -3.25 -34.36 -14.69
CA THR A 401 -4.01 -33.39 -15.51
C THR A 401 -5.09 -34.02 -16.37
N ASN A 402 -5.14 -35.36 -16.45
CA ASN A 402 -6.21 -36.06 -17.18
C ASN A 402 -7.56 -36.01 -16.46
N ALA A 403 -7.58 -35.59 -15.19
CA ALA A 403 -8.79 -35.42 -14.39
C ALA A 403 -9.53 -34.08 -14.67
N PHE A 404 -9.06 -33.30 -15.64
CA PHE A 404 -9.60 -31.97 -15.95
C PHE A 404 -10.23 -31.99 -17.34
N ASN A 405 -11.38 -31.34 -17.48
CA ASN A 405 -12.09 -31.17 -18.75
C ASN A 405 -11.52 -30.01 -19.59
N GLY A 406 -10.25 -29.69 -19.41
CA GLY A 406 -9.57 -28.70 -20.21
C GLY A 406 -8.07 -28.66 -20.03
N LYS A 407 -7.41 -27.99 -20.96
CA LYS A 407 -5.95 -27.82 -20.98
C LYS A 407 -5.55 -26.48 -21.57
N ARG A 408 -4.43 -25.93 -21.09
CA ARG A 408 -3.77 -24.78 -21.73
C ARG A 408 -3.21 -25.25 -23.08
N VAL A 409 -3.55 -24.55 -24.16
CA VAL A 409 -2.99 -24.81 -25.50
C VAL A 409 -1.66 -24.08 -25.63
N GLU A 410 -1.70 -22.78 -25.39
CA GLU A 410 -0.55 -21.91 -25.32
C GLU A 410 -0.82 -20.77 -24.33
N ARG A 411 0.14 -19.87 -24.16
CA ARG A 411 0.02 -18.77 -23.21
C ARG A 411 -1.10 -17.82 -23.64
N GLY A 412 -2.17 -17.78 -22.84
CA GLY A 412 -3.35 -16.94 -23.09
C GLY A 412 -4.54 -17.69 -23.68
N LEU A 413 -4.37 -18.94 -24.12
CA LEU A 413 -5.44 -19.77 -24.70
C LEU A 413 -5.68 -21.05 -23.89
N PHE A 414 -6.96 -21.34 -23.64
CA PHE A 414 -7.43 -22.52 -22.93
C PHE A 414 -8.40 -23.28 -23.83
N LEU A 415 -8.20 -24.59 -23.95
CA LEU A 415 -9.10 -25.51 -24.63
C LEU A 415 -9.95 -26.23 -23.58
N ASP A 416 -11.27 -26.08 -23.67
CA ASP A 416 -12.21 -26.99 -23.05
C ASP A 416 -12.37 -28.23 -23.93
N THR A 417 -12.09 -29.41 -23.38
CA THR A 417 -12.09 -30.66 -24.13
C THR A 417 -13.48 -31.28 -24.27
N VAL A 418 -14.46 -30.87 -23.46
CA VAL A 418 -15.83 -31.38 -23.50
C VAL A 418 -16.62 -30.66 -24.59
N ILE A 419 -16.55 -29.33 -24.64
CA ILE A 419 -17.23 -28.55 -25.69
C ILE A 419 -16.35 -28.29 -26.92
N SER A 420 -15.08 -28.72 -26.90
CA SER A 420 -14.10 -28.53 -27.98
C SER A 420 -13.97 -27.07 -28.43
N LYS A 421 -13.91 -26.14 -27.47
CA LYS A 421 -13.76 -24.70 -27.74
C LYS A 421 -12.51 -24.13 -27.09
N ILE A 422 -11.88 -23.19 -27.79
CA ILE A 422 -10.74 -22.43 -27.31
C ILE A 422 -11.20 -21.03 -26.91
N PHE A 423 -10.80 -20.59 -25.73
CA PHE A 423 -11.10 -19.26 -25.22
C PHE A 423 -9.96 -18.67 -24.39
N ASN A 424 -10.13 -17.41 -23.97
CA ASN A 424 -9.10 -16.74 -23.20
C ASN A 424 -8.92 -17.38 -21.83
N ALA A 425 -7.67 -17.74 -21.56
CA ALA A 425 -7.34 -18.56 -20.42
C ALA A 425 -7.30 -17.79 -19.08
N ASP A 426 -7.14 -16.47 -19.13
CA ASP A 426 -7.16 -15.61 -17.94
C ASP A 426 -8.62 -15.23 -17.61
N ILE A 427 -9.48 -15.05 -18.62
CA ILE A 427 -10.94 -14.95 -18.39
C ILE A 427 -11.48 -16.26 -17.80
N ASN A 428 -11.00 -17.42 -18.25
CA ASN A 428 -11.34 -18.72 -17.63
C ASN A 428 -10.99 -18.74 -16.13
N GLY A 429 -9.80 -18.24 -15.77
CA GLY A 429 -9.38 -18.09 -14.37
C GLY A 429 -10.33 -17.17 -13.59
N ALA A 430 -10.66 -16.00 -14.15
CA ALA A 430 -11.57 -15.05 -13.54
C ALA A 430 -12.97 -15.64 -13.27
N VAL A 431 -13.51 -16.44 -14.19
CA VAL A 431 -14.80 -17.13 -13.98
C VAL A 431 -14.67 -18.19 -12.88
N ASN A 432 -13.58 -18.97 -12.89
CA ASN A 432 -13.32 -19.97 -11.84
C ASN A 432 -13.19 -19.36 -10.44
N HIS A 433 -12.70 -18.12 -10.31
CA HIS A 433 -12.68 -17.42 -9.03
C HIS A 433 -14.09 -17.23 -8.45
N ILE A 434 -15.07 -16.91 -9.31
CA ILE A 434 -16.47 -16.82 -8.88
C ILE A 434 -17.02 -18.20 -8.53
N LYS A 435 -16.69 -19.24 -9.30
CA LYS A 435 -17.12 -20.62 -9.00
C LYS A 435 -16.68 -21.07 -7.61
N ILE A 436 -15.44 -20.79 -7.23
CA ILE A 436 -14.90 -21.13 -5.91
C ILE A 436 -15.64 -20.34 -4.81
N ALA A 437 -15.89 -19.04 -5.02
CA ALA A 437 -16.51 -18.20 -4.00
C ALA A 437 -18.00 -18.50 -3.80
N ALA A 438 -18.74 -18.70 -4.90
CA ALA A 438 -20.20 -18.74 -4.90
C ALA A 438 -20.78 -20.15 -5.10
N ALA A 439 -19.94 -21.16 -5.35
CA ALA A 439 -20.37 -22.53 -5.67
C ALA A 439 -21.41 -22.61 -6.80
N LYS A 440 -21.22 -21.79 -7.85
CA LYS A 440 -22.13 -21.69 -9.01
C LYS A 440 -21.61 -22.44 -10.23
N SER A 441 -22.54 -22.98 -11.02
CA SER A 441 -22.26 -23.46 -12.39
C SER A 441 -22.35 -22.31 -13.40
N PHE A 442 -21.50 -22.38 -14.43
CA PHE A 442 -21.43 -21.40 -15.51
C PHE A 442 -21.70 -22.03 -16.88
N GLU A 443 -22.47 -23.12 -16.92
CA GLU A 443 -22.84 -23.78 -18.18
C GLU A 443 -23.54 -22.86 -19.18
N TRP A 444 -24.25 -21.83 -18.70
CA TRP A 444 -24.89 -20.84 -19.57
C TRP A 444 -23.89 -20.10 -20.48
N LEU A 445 -22.59 -20.08 -20.15
CA LEU A 445 -21.55 -19.53 -21.01
C LEU A 445 -21.40 -20.28 -22.33
N LYS A 446 -21.89 -21.53 -22.45
CA LYS A 446 -22.02 -22.24 -23.75
C LYS A 446 -22.81 -21.39 -24.77
N ASN A 447 -23.81 -20.63 -24.29
CA ASN A 447 -24.64 -19.74 -25.09
C ASN A 447 -24.13 -18.29 -25.09
N SER A 448 -23.00 -18.00 -24.47
CA SER A 448 -22.44 -16.65 -24.34
C SER A 448 -20.91 -16.65 -24.46
N LEU A 449 -20.39 -17.50 -25.35
CA LEU A 449 -18.95 -17.70 -25.56
C LEU A 449 -18.21 -16.41 -25.93
N PHE A 450 -18.89 -15.40 -26.48
CA PHE A 450 -18.29 -14.09 -26.75
C PHE A 450 -17.63 -13.48 -25.50
N LYS A 451 -18.15 -13.74 -24.30
CA LYS A 451 -17.55 -13.28 -23.05
C LYS A 451 -16.19 -13.95 -22.76
N LEU A 452 -15.97 -15.17 -23.25
CA LEU A 452 -14.71 -15.90 -23.06
C LEU A 452 -13.75 -15.73 -24.25
N CYS A 453 -14.28 -15.68 -25.47
CA CYS A 453 -13.50 -15.65 -26.71
C CYS A 453 -13.14 -14.24 -27.15
N ASN A 454 -13.99 -13.24 -26.89
CA ASN A 454 -13.87 -11.88 -27.42
C ASN A 454 -13.82 -10.81 -26.31
N PRO A 455 -12.89 -10.91 -25.32
CA PRO A 455 -12.76 -9.88 -24.32
C PRO A 455 -12.28 -8.55 -24.92
N ILE A 456 -12.82 -7.44 -24.43
CA ILE A 456 -12.37 -6.10 -24.83
C ILE A 456 -11.01 -5.84 -24.22
N LYS A 457 -10.01 -5.57 -25.08
CA LYS A 457 -8.66 -5.29 -24.65
C LYS A 457 -8.44 -3.79 -24.43
N ILE A 458 -8.07 -3.42 -23.22
CA ILE A 458 -7.73 -2.05 -22.78
C ILE A 458 -6.22 -1.92 -22.66
N LYS A 459 -5.60 -1.06 -23.48
CA LYS A 459 -4.13 -0.93 -23.55
C LYS A 459 -3.59 0.24 -22.75
N SER A 460 -4.43 1.19 -22.34
CA SER A 460 -4.02 2.37 -21.59
C SER A 460 -5.13 2.92 -20.68
N ASP A 461 -4.74 3.75 -19.70
CA ASP A 461 -5.70 4.49 -18.84
C ASP A 461 -6.63 5.39 -19.69
N TYR A 462 -6.11 6.02 -20.75
CA TYR A 462 -6.92 6.83 -21.66
C TYR A 462 -8.01 6.01 -22.37
N GLU A 463 -7.65 4.85 -22.92
CA GLU A 463 -8.61 3.94 -23.53
C GLU A 463 -9.66 3.48 -22.52
N PHE A 464 -9.24 3.17 -21.29
CA PHE A 464 -10.18 2.78 -20.23
C PHE A 464 -11.15 3.91 -19.89
N CYS A 465 -10.65 5.14 -19.74
CA CYS A 465 -11.49 6.32 -19.49
C CYS A 465 -12.52 6.51 -20.61
N LYS A 466 -12.09 6.39 -21.88
CA LYS A 466 -13.00 6.51 -23.04
C LYS A 466 -14.06 5.41 -23.02
N PHE A 467 -13.67 4.18 -22.72
CA PHE A 467 -14.58 3.04 -22.60
C PHE A 467 -15.64 3.27 -21.50
N LEU A 468 -15.21 3.68 -20.31
CA LEU A 468 -16.11 3.99 -19.19
C LEU A 468 -17.06 5.14 -19.51
N LYS A 469 -16.57 6.20 -20.15
CA LYS A 469 -17.40 7.35 -20.55
C LYS A 469 -18.48 6.95 -21.55
N ASN A 470 -18.15 6.09 -22.51
CA ASN A 470 -19.13 5.56 -23.46
C ASN A 470 -20.22 4.73 -22.78
N MET A 471 -19.84 3.88 -21.82
CA MET A 471 -20.82 3.14 -21.01
C MET A 471 -21.70 4.08 -20.17
N GLN A 472 -21.11 5.07 -19.50
CA GLN A 472 -21.87 6.08 -18.74
C GLN A 472 -22.88 6.81 -19.62
N ASN A 473 -22.49 7.21 -20.83
CA ASN A 473 -23.40 7.86 -21.76
C ASN A 473 -24.56 6.93 -22.16
N SER A 474 -24.28 5.65 -22.43
CA SER A 474 -25.32 4.65 -22.75
C SER A 474 -26.26 4.36 -21.57
N VAL A 475 -25.75 4.42 -20.34
CA VAL A 475 -26.53 4.27 -19.10
C VAL A 475 -27.30 5.55 -18.78
N SER A 476 -26.76 6.73 -19.06
CA SER A 476 -27.42 8.02 -18.79
C SER A 476 -28.63 8.31 -19.69
N GLY A 477 -28.76 7.61 -20.83
CA GLY A 477 -30.03 7.51 -21.58
C GLY A 477 -31.14 6.76 -20.82
N LYS A 478 -30.80 6.11 -19.70
CA LYS A 478 -31.67 5.51 -18.67
C LYS A 478 -31.19 5.98 -17.28
N SER A 479 -31.35 7.28 -17.02
CA SER A 479 -31.22 7.97 -15.72
C SER A 479 -30.34 7.33 -14.63
N VAL A 480 -29.06 7.75 -14.53
CA VAL A 480 -28.42 8.21 -13.28
C VAL A 480 -27.26 9.14 -13.67
N LEU A 481 -27.36 10.42 -13.33
CA LEU A 481 -26.26 11.38 -13.41
C LEU A 481 -25.29 11.14 -12.26
N TRP A 482 -24.03 10.82 -12.56
CA TRP A 482 -22.95 10.97 -11.59
C TRP A 482 -22.60 12.46 -11.51
N ALA A 483 -22.91 13.09 -10.39
CA ALA A 483 -22.63 14.49 -10.16
C ALA A 483 -21.11 14.77 -10.25
N ASN A 484 -20.72 15.56 -11.25
CA ASN A 484 -19.54 16.38 -11.16
C ASN A 484 -19.79 17.42 -10.05
N GLN A 485 -19.14 17.29 -8.91
CA GLN A 485 -18.96 18.43 -8.01
C GLN A 485 -17.99 19.40 -8.67
N SER A 486 -18.52 20.38 -9.41
CA SER A 486 -18.05 21.77 -9.53
C SER A 486 -18.66 22.44 -10.77
N THR A 487 -19.73 23.22 -10.55
CA THR A 487 -20.39 24.27 -11.39
C THR A 487 -21.83 24.32 -10.87
N GLU A 488 -22.47 25.39 -10.41
CA GLU A 488 -22.26 26.84 -10.39
C GLU A 488 -23.05 27.38 -9.18
N ALA A 489 -22.51 28.39 -8.48
CA ALA A 489 -23.31 29.34 -7.74
C ALA A 489 -23.10 30.69 -8.41
N SER A 490 -24.00 31.02 -9.32
CA SER A 490 -24.16 32.36 -9.90
C SER A 490 -25.66 32.57 -10.12
N GLY A 491 -26.25 33.52 -9.39
CA GLY A 491 -27.63 33.95 -9.61
C GLY A 491 -28.28 34.61 -8.40
N SER A 492 -28.02 35.91 -8.23
CA SER A 492 -28.97 36.97 -7.81
C SER A 492 -30.00 36.66 -6.72
N THR A 493 -29.91 37.29 -5.55
CA THR A 493 -30.33 38.67 -5.26
C THR A 493 -29.70 39.13 -3.95
#